data_AF-K1S4Y4-F1
#
_entry.id   AF-K1S4Y4-F1
#
_cell.length_a   1.000
_cell.length_b   1.000
_cell.length_c   1.000
_cell.angle_alpha   90.00
_cell.angle_beta   90.00
_cell.angle_gamma   90.00
#
_symmetry.space_group_name_H-M   'P 1'
#
loop_
_entity.id
_entity.type
_entity.pdbx_description
1 polymer ?
#
loop_
_entity_poly.entity_id
_entity_poly.type
_entity_poly.pdbx_seq_one_letter_code
_entity_poly.pdbx_strand_id
1 'polypeptide(L)'
;MDKWRSYCSGIGICLILIAVIGICALHDQIYMWSLGDISDRYRQGMNAYREHDYDEARNRFILLAGIDSASYAQYLLGDMYYR
;
A
#
# COMPACT_ATOMS: atom_id res chain seq x y z
N MET A 1 1.19 22.03 -41.22
CA MET A 1 1.60 20.65 -40.82
C MET A 1 1.45 20.43 -39.31
N ASP A 2 0.65 21.26 -38.64
CA ASP A 2 0.79 21.55 -37.21
C ASP A 2 -0.18 20.72 -36.36
N LYS A 3 -1.33 20.33 -36.95
CA LYS A 3 -2.31 19.44 -36.32
C LYS A 3 -1.74 18.06 -36.02
N TRP A 4 -0.97 17.48 -36.95
CA TRP A 4 -0.36 16.14 -36.78
C TRP A 4 0.65 16.07 -35.64
N ARG A 5 1.48 17.11 -35.44
CA ARG A 5 2.42 17.18 -34.31
C ARG A 5 1.68 17.32 -32.98
N SER A 6 0.58 18.07 -32.94
CA SER A 6 -0.24 18.21 -31.74
C SER A 6 -0.93 16.89 -31.35
N TYR A 7 -1.42 16.11 -32.33
CA TYR A 7 -2.00 14.79 -32.09
C TYR A 7 -0.94 13.79 -31.58
N CYS A 8 0.24 13.75 -32.20
CA CYS A 8 1.34 12.89 -31.72
C CYS A 8 1.79 13.25 -30.30
N SER A 9 1.84 14.54 -29.96
CA SER A 9 2.20 14.97 -28.61
C SER A 9 1.13 14.60 -27.58
N GLY A 10 -0.16 14.71 -27.94
CA GLY A 10 -1.28 14.31 -27.08
C GLY A 10 -1.28 12.80 -26.79
N ILE A 11 -1.05 11.97 -27.82
CA ILE A 11 -0.94 10.51 -27.67
C ILE A 11 0.24 10.15 -26.75
N GLY A 12 1.38 10.83 -26.90
CA GLY A 12 2.54 10.63 -26.03
C GLY A 12 2.23 10.92 -24.56
N ILE A 13 1.53 12.01 -24.27
CA ILE A 13 1.11 12.37 -22.91
C ILE A 13 0.12 11.34 -22.35
N CYS A 14 -0.85 10.88 -23.15
CA CYS A 14 -1.79 9.85 -22.73
C CYS A 14 -1.09 8.53 -22.37
N LEU A 15 -0.10 8.11 -23.16
CA LEU A 15 0.67 6.89 -22.89
C LEU A 15 1.50 7.01 -21.60
N ILE A 16 2.11 8.17 -21.35
CA ILE A 16 2.85 8.44 -20.10
C ILE A 16 1.90 8.39 -18.90
N LEU A 17 0.70 8.99 -19.00
CA LEU A 17 -0.29 8.96 -17.93
C LEU A 17 -0.74 7.52 -17.61
N ILE A 18 -1.01 6.71 -18.64
CA ILE A 18 -1.37 5.30 -18.45
C ILE A 18 -0.22 4.53 -17.78
N ALA A 19 1.03 4.78 -18.19
CA ALA A 19 2.19 4.14 -17.57
C ALA A 19 2.35 4.52 -16.10
N VAL A 20 2.18 5.80 -15.74
CA VAL A 20 2.25 6.27 -14.35
C VAL A 20 1.15 5.65 -13.50
N ILE A 21 -0.10 5.63 -14.00
CA ILE A 21 -1.23 4.99 -13.30
C ILE A 21 -0.97 3.50 -13.13
N GLY A 22 -0.44 2.82 -14.15
CA GLY A 22 -0.07 1.41 -14.09
C GLY A 22 1.00 1.13 -13.03
N ILE A 23 2.05 1.96 -12.95
CA ILE A 23 3.10 1.84 -11.94
C ILE A 23 2.54 2.07 -10.54
N CYS A 24 1.66 3.05 -10.33
CA CYS A 24 1.01 3.28 -9.04
C CYS A 24 0.07 2.12 -8.65
N ALA A 25 -0.70 1.57 -9.59
CA ALA A 25 -1.58 0.43 -9.33
C ALA A 25 -0.80 -0.86 -9.02
N LEU A 26 0.34 -1.04 -9.70
CA LEU A 26 1.27 -2.15 -9.44
C LEU A 26 2.12 -1.93 -8.18
N HIS A 27 2.29 -0.69 -7.71
CA HIS A 27 3.04 -0.40 -6.50
C HIS A 27 2.45 -1.17 -5.31
N ASP A 28 1.13 -1.12 -5.11
CA ASP A 28 0.46 -1.89 -4.05
C ASP A 28 0.64 -3.41 -4.21
N GLN A 29 0.56 -3.92 -5.44
CA GLN A 29 0.80 -5.35 -5.69
C GLN A 29 2.25 -5.76 -5.44
N ILE A 30 3.22 -4.95 -5.84
CA ILE A 30 4.65 -5.20 -5.63
C ILE A 30 4.98 -5.07 -4.13
N TYR A 31 4.39 -4.10 -3.43
CA TYR A 31 4.55 -3.95 -1.99
C TYR A 31 3.93 -5.14 -1.25
N MET A 32 2.75 -5.61 -1.68
CA MET A 32 2.13 -6.81 -1.14
C MET A 32 2.99 -8.06 -1.36
N TRP A 33 3.59 -8.18 -2.54
CA TRP A 33 4.47 -9.31 -2.87
C TRP A 33 5.82 -9.22 -2.13
N SER A 34 6.35 -8.02 -1.94
CA SER A 34 7.59 -7.75 -1.19
C SER A 34 7.44 -8.01 0.31
N LEU A 35 6.24 -7.82 0.88
CA LEU A 35 6.01 -8.08 2.30
C LEU A 35 5.97 -9.58 2.64
N GLY A 36 5.92 -10.45 1.61
CA GLY A 36 5.83 -11.89 1.77
C GLY A 36 4.45 -12.32 2.29
N ASP A 37 4.42 -13.14 3.33
CA ASP A 37 3.16 -13.65 3.90
C ASP A 37 2.49 -12.60 4.82
N ILE A 38 1.83 -11.64 4.18
CA ILE A 38 1.00 -10.61 4.83
C ILE A 38 -0.02 -11.24 5.77
N SER A 39 -0.59 -12.39 5.37
CA SER A 39 -1.59 -13.10 6.15
C SER A 39 -1.00 -13.61 7.46
N ASP A 40 0.21 -14.15 7.44
CA ASP A 40 0.87 -14.63 8.66
C ASP A 40 1.30 -13.47 9.58
N ARG A 41 1.82 -12.37 9.01
CA ARG A 41 2.14 -11.16 9.80
C ARG A 41 0.92 -10.56 10.47
N TYR A 42 -0.19 -10.48 9.73
CA TYR A 42 -1.46 -9.99 10.25
C TYR A 42 -1.99 -10.90 11.36
N ARG A 43 -1.88 -12.22 11.19
CA ARG A 43 -2.26 -13.21 12.21
C ARG A 43 -1.42 -13.08 13.48
N GLN A 44 -0.10 -12.95 13.35
CA GLN A 44 0.80 -12.75 14.48
C GLN A 44 0.52 -11.43 15.20
N GLY A 45 0.33 -10.32 14.46
CA GLY A 45 -0.03 -9.02 15.02
C GLY A 45 -1.36 -9.06 15.79
N MET A 46 -2.36 -9.77 15.27
CA MET A 46 -3.62 -9.93 16.00
C MET A 46 -3.52 -10.82 17.23
N ASN A 47 -2.67 -11.83 17.22
CA ASN A 47 -2.43 -12.63 18.42
C ASN A 47 -1.79 -11.77 19.52
N ALA A 48 -0.74 -11.00 19.19
CA ALA A 48 -0.12 -10.07 20.13
C ALA A 48 -1.11 -9.02 20.68
N TYR A 49 -1.97 -8.45 19.82
CA TYR A 49 -3.00 -7.51 20.24
C TYR A 49 -4.02 -8.15 21.20
N ARG A 50 -4.40 -9.42 20.99
CA ARG A 50 -5.28 -10.18 21.91
C ARG A 50 -4.60 -10.53 23.23
N GLU A 51 -3.29 -10.73 23.21
CA GLU A 51 -2.47 -10.97 24.40
C GLU A 51 -2.13 -9.68 25.16
N HIS A 52 -2.64 -8.53 24.70
CA HIS A 52 -2.34 -7.19 25.24
C HIS A 52 -0.85 -6.79 25.14
N ASP A 53 -0.06 -7.49 24.33
CA ASP A 53 1.30 -7.09 23.99
C ASP A 53 1.25 -6.06 22.84
N TYR A 54 0.93 -4.82 23.23
CA TYR A 54 0.75 -3.73 22.28
C TYR A 54 2.05 -3.29 21.61
N ASP A 55 3.21 -3.50 22.23
CA ASP A 55 4.51 -3.15 21.64
C ASP A 55 4.84 -4.09 20.47
N GLU A 56 4.70 -5.41 20.68
CA GLU A 56 4.91 -6.39 19.60
C GLU A 56 3.84 -6.24 18.51
N ALA A 57 2.57 -6.05 18.88
CA ALA A 57 1.50 -5.81 17.92
C ALA A 57 1.80 -4.57 17.05
N ARG A 58 2.24 -3.47 17.66
CA ARG A 58 2.53 -2.23 16.94
C ARG A 58 3.70 -2.41 15.96
N ASN A 59 4.79 -3.07 16.36
CA ASN A 59 5.92 -3.36 15.46
C ASN A 59 5.50 -4.18 14.23
N ARG A 60 4.57 -5.12 14.40
CA ARG A 60 4.05 -5.94 13.30
C ARG A 60 3.11 -5.15 12.38
N PHE A 61 2.23 -4.33 12.95
CA PHE A 61 1.26 -3.56 12.18
C PHE A 61 1.85 -2.33 11.49
N ILE A 62 2.97 -1.76 11.95
CA ILE A 62 3.55 -0.55 11.34
C ILE A 62 3.95 -0.78 9.87
N LEU A 63 4.43 -1.99 9.56
CA LEU A 63 4.81 -2.39 8.20
C LEU A 63 3.58 -2.69 7.33
N LEU A 64 2.48 -3.16 7.94
CA LEU A 64 1.21 -3.41 7.25
C LEU A 64 0.46 -2.10 6.96
N ALA A 65 0.50 -1.15 7.90
CA ALA A 65 -0.14 0.16 7.78
C ALA A 65 0.46 1.05 6.69
N GLY A 66 1.68 0.74 6.22
CA GLY A 66 2.30 1.38 5.07
C GLY A 66 1.75 0.94 3.71
N ILE A 67 0.86 -0.07 3.67
CA ILE A 67 0.12 -0.46 2.47
C ILE A 67 -1.17 0.35 2.44
N ASP A 68 -1.39 1.13 1.37
CA ASP A 68 -2.56 2.02 1.26
C ASP A 68 -3.88 1.23 1.28
N SER A 69 -3.87 -0.01 0.77
CA SER A 69 -5.03 -0.91 0.83
C SER A 69 -5.29 -1.55 2.20
N ALA A 70 -4.39 -1.44 3.18
CA ALA A 70 -4.49 -2.11 4.48
C ALA A 70 -5.13 -1.22 5.56
N SER A 71 -6.29 -0.65 5.25
CA SER A 71 -7.00 0.33 6.11
C SER A 71 -7.36 -0.21 7.51
N TYR A 72 -7.59 -1.52 7.65
CA TYR A 72 -7.82 -2.12 8.97
C TYR A 72 -6.56 -2.17 9.84
N ALA A 73 -5.37 -2.38 9.24
CA ALA A 73 -4.10 -2.32 9.97
C ALA A 73 -3.78 -0.89 10.43
N GLN A 74 -4.08 0.11 9.59
CA GLN A 74 -3.97 1.53 9.95
C GLN A 74 -4.90 1.90 11.11
N TYR A 75 -6.15 1.42 11.10
CA TYR A 75 -7.09 1.62 12.21
C TYR A 75 -6.56 1.01 13.52
N LEU A 76 -6.12 -0.26 13.48
CA LEU A 76 -5.59 -0.95 14.66
C LEU A 76 -4.33 -0.26 15.21
N LEU A 77 -3.43 0.17 14.32
CA LEU A 77 -2.25 0.93 14.71
C LEU A 77 -2.66 2.22 15.42
N GLY A 78 -3.66 2.94 14.88
CA GLY A 78 -4.22 4.15 15.50
C GLY A 78 -4.81 3.90 16.88
N ASP A 79 -5.60 2.85 17.06
CA ASP A 79 -6.16 2.44 18.37
C ASP A 79 -5.05 2.15 19.39
N MET A 80 -3.98 1.47 18.95
CA MET A 80 -2.80 1.20 19.78
C MET A 80 -1.99 2.46 20.12
N TYR A 81 -2.04 3.53 19.33
CA TYR A 81 -1.44 4.84 19.68
C TYR A 81 -2.29 5.67 20.63
N TYR A 82 -3.60 5.43 20.64
CA TYR A 82 -4.53 6.16 21.47
C TYR A 82 -4.59 5.63 22.91
N ARG A 83 -4.40 4.32 23.09
CA ARG A 83 -4.26 3.68 24.41
C ARG A 83 -2.89 3.91 25.02
#